data_AF-A0A7X4E1R5-F1
#
_entry.id   AF-A0A7X4E1R5-F1
#
_cell.length_a   1.000
_cell.length_b   1.000
_cell.length_c   1.000
_cell.angle_alpha   90.00
_cell.angle_beta   90.00
_cell.angle_gamma   90.00
#
_symmetry.space_group_name_H-M   'P 1'
#
loop_
_entity.id
_entity.type
_entity.pdbx_description
1 polymer ?
#
loop_
_entity_poly.entity_id
_entity_poly.type
_entity_poly.pdbx_seq_one_letter_code
_entity_poly.pdbx_strand_id
1 'polypeptide(L)'
;MFELLLRPFAAVGNLTLAGLGTMGRAWTLFSGAAASVRNTDIWTPHLLPQMARVGVASVPIALFIATFTGIVMSLQASYTLSGAFPLYFVGTLVGKSMILELGPVLTGLILAGRVGANISAELGTMRVTEQVDALETLAYDPLAYLVVPRVLAGVLMFPIVVLLAISIGILAGWFTALQLLEMSSSEFVKGLRLYFAPWDVWFAAIKSVSFGAVVTGAGCFYGLHTEGGAEGVGASTTRAVVVACMIIVCLDAFWAAVLL
;
A
#
# COMPACT_ATOMS: atom_id res chain seq x y z
N MET A 1 -12.81 16.87 43.49
CA MET A 1 -11.75 17.70 42.89
C MET A 1 -10.54 16.87 42.44
N PHE A 2 -10.04 15.95 43.27
CA PHE A 2 -8.91 15.06 42.94
C PHE A 2 -9.18 14.10 41.76
N GLU A 3 -10.39 13.51 41.66
CA GLU A 3 -10.73 12.62 40.54
C GLU A 3 -10.81 13.34 39.18
N LEU A 4 -11.16 14.63 39.16
CA LEU A 4 -11.24 15.40 37.92
C LEU A 4 -9.84 15.70 37.36
N LEU A 5 -8.84 15.85 38.22
CA LEU A 5 -7.43 16.06 37.87
C LEU A 5 -6.74 14.76 37.40
N LEU A 6 -7.20 13.59 37.84
CA LEU A 6 -6.63 12.28 37.46
C LEU A 6 -7.23 11.71 36.17
N ARG A 7 -8.42 12.16 35.76
CA ARG A 7 -9.04 11.77 34.47
C ARG A 7 -8.14 11.92 33.24
N PRO A 8 -7.39 13.02 33.03
CA PRO A 8 -6.48 13.11 31.89
C PRO A 8 -5.35 12.08 31.98
N PHE A 9 -4.79 11.85 33.17
CA PHE A 9 -3.73 10.84 33.35
C PHE A 9 -4.26 9.41 33.14
N ALA A 10 -5.48 9.11 33.63
CA ALA A 10 -6.13 7.82 33.42
C ALA A 10 -6.51 7.60 31.94
N ALA A 11 -6.95 8.65 31.24
CA ALA A 11 -7.22 8.59 29.80
C ALA A 11 -5.95 8.32 28.99
N VAL A 12 -4.85 9.01 29.31
CA VAL A 12 -3.53 8.75 28.71
C VAL A 12 -3.07 7.33 29.02
N GLY A 13 -3.20 6.89 30.28
CA GLY A 13 -2.86 5.52 30.71
C GLY A 13 -3.63 4.47 29.92
N ASN A 14 -4.96 4.58 29.86
CA ASN A 14 -5.81 3.65 29.10
C ASN A 14 -5.49 3.65 27.60
N LEU A 15 -5.22 4.82 27.03
CA LEU A 15 -4.85 4.95 25.62
C LEU A 15 -3.49 4.29 25.35
N THR A 16 -2.50 4.49 26.22
CA THR A 16 -1.18 3.84 26.11
C THR A 16 -1.27 2.32 26.27
N LEU A 17 -2.05 1.82 27.23
CA LEU A 17 -2.25 0.38 27.43
C LEU A 17 -3.02 -0.25 26.27
N ALA A 18 -4.04 0.43 25.75
CA ALA A 18 -4.76 -0.03 24.56
C ALA A 18 -3.85 -0.09 23.33
N GLY A 19 -2.99 0.92 23.14
CA GLY A 19 -1.99 0.96 22.07
C GLY A 19 -0.95 -0.15 22.19
N LEU A 20 -0.42 -0.39 23.38
CA LEU A 20 0.49 -1.51 23.63
C LEU A 20 -0.21 -2.86 23.40
N GLY A 21 -1.48 -2.96 23.78
CA GLY A 21 -2.30 -4.15 23.54
C GLY A 21 -2.53 -4.44 22.06
N THR A 22 -2.82 -3.42 21.23
CA THR A 22 -2.95 -3.60 19.78
C THR A 22 -1.62 -3.98 19.13
N MET A 23 -0.52 -3.35 19.55
CA MET A 23 0.82 -3.71 19.08
C MET A 23 1.19 -5.15 19.45
N GLY A 24 0.88 -5.58 20.68
CA GLY A 24 1.08 -6.95 21.13
C GLY A 24 0.32 -7.97 20.27
N ARG A 25 -0.97 -7.73 20.02
CA ARG A 25 -1.79 -8.61 19.15
C ARG A 25 -1.30 -8.62 17.70
N ALA A 26 -0.87 -7.47 17.18
CA ALA A 26 -0.29 -7.40 15.85
C ALA A 26 0.99 -8.23 15.77
N TRP A 27 1.88 -8.10 16.76
CA TRP A 27 3.11 -8.88 16.86
C TRP A 27 2.83 -10.39 16.92
N THR A 28 1.88 -10.85 17.73
CA THR A 28 1.53 -12.29 17.80
C THR A 28 0.97 -12.80 16.48
N LEU A 29 0.15 -12.02 15.79
CA LEU A 29 -0.40 -12.40 14.49
C LEU A 29 0.69 -12.49 13.41
N PHE A 30 1.58 -11.50 13.33
CA PHE A 30 2.64 -11.50 12.31
C PHE A 30 3.72 -12.54 12.59
N SER A 31 4.11 -12.74 13.84
CA SER A 31 5.05 -13.81 14.22
C SER A 31 4.44 -15.19 14.02
N GLY A 32 3.16 -15.38 14.35
CA GLY A 32 2.41 -16.59 14.05
C GLY A 32 2.33 -16.85 12.54
N ALA A 33 1.95 -15.84 11.75
CA ALA A 33 1.90 -15.95 10.29
C ALA A 33 3.27 -16.31 9.70
N ALA A 34 4.36 -15.71 10.20
CA ALA A 34 5.72 -16.02 9.77
C ALA A 34 6.12 -17.46 10.09
N ALA A 35 5.70 -18.01 11.24
CA ALA A 35 5.89 -19.42 11.56
C ALA A 35 5.06 -20.33 10.63
N SER A 36 3.80 -19.95 10.37
CA SER A 36 2.84 -20.67 9.51
C SER A 36 3.21 -20.66 8.02
N VAL A 37 4.14 -19.81 7.57
CA VAL A 37 4.70 -19.86 6.20
C VAL A 37 5.29 -21.25 5.89
N ARG A 38 5.76 -21.99 6.90
CA ARG A 38 6.30 -23.34 6.72
C ARG A 38 5.25 -24.37 6.27
N ASN A 39 3.96 -24.11 6.49
CA ASN A 39 2.86 -25.01 6.16
C ASN A 39 2.42 -24.85 4.69
N THR A 40 3.36 -25.08 3.77
CA THR A 40 3.23 -24.86 2.32
C THR A 40 2.03 -25.57 1.70
N ASP A 41 1.70 -26.76 2.16
CA ASP A 41 0.59 -27.56 1.64
C ASP A 41 -0.76 -26.87 1.85
N ILE A 42 -0.89 -26.04 2.89
CA ILE A 42 -2.14 -25.36 3.23
C ILE A 42 -2.32 -24.11 2.37
N TRP A 43 -1.29 -23.26 2.25
CA TRP A 43 -1.46 -21.93 1.64
C TRP A 43 -1.24 -21.89 0.12
N THR A 44 -0.48 -22.82 -0.45
CA THR A 44 -0.14 -22.80 -1.88
C THR A 44 -1.34 -22.79 -2.82
N PRO A 45 -2.43 -23.56 -2.60
CA PRO A 45 -3.59 -23.54 -3.49
C PRO A 45 -4.33 -22.19 -3.47
N HIS A 46 -4.20 -21.44 -2.37
CA HIS A 46 -4.89 -20.17 -2.16
C HIS A 46 -4.09 -18.97 -2.65
N LEU A 47 -2.78 -19.11 -2.90
CA LEU A 47 -1.94 -17.99 -3.30
C LEU A 47 -2.33 -17.40 -4.67
N LEU A 48 -2.50 -18.24 -5.69
CA LEU A 48 -2.82 -17.77 -7.06
C LEU A 48 -4.14 -16.99 -7.14
N PRO A 49 -5.26 -17.47 -6.55
CA PRO A 49 -6.49 -16.69 -6.46
C PRO A 49 -6.29 -15.35 -5.76
N GLN A 50 -5.49 -15.31 -4.69
CA GLN A 50 -5.19 -14.06 -3.97
C GLN A 50 -4.33 -13.11 -4.82
N MET A 51 -3.35 -13.61 -5.59
CA MET A 51 -2.57 -12.77 -6.51
C MET A 51 -3.45 -12.14 -7.61
N ALA A 52 -4.41 -12.89 -8.16
CA ALA A 52 -5.36 -12.36 -9.13
C ALA A 52 -6.26 -11.27 -8.51
N ARG A 53 -6.78 -11.51 -7.31
CA ARG A 53 -7.62 -10.56 -6.59
C ARG A 53 -6.86 -9.31 -6.17
N VAL A 54 -5.67 -9.45 -5.58
CA VAL A 54 -4.85 -8.36 -5.04
C VAL A 54 -4.18 -7.56 -6.15
N GLY A 55 -3.60 -8.24 -7.14
CA GLY A 55 -2.82 -7.63 -8.21
C GLY A 55 -3.65 -7.30 -9.44
N VAL A 56 -4.09 -8.33 -10.18
CA VAL A 56 -4.70 -8.16 -11.51
C VAL A 56 -5.94 -7.27 -11.45
N ALA A 57 -6.84 -7.52 -10.50
CA ALA A 57 -8.05 -6.71 -10.35
C ALA A 57 -7.78 -5.28 -9.81
N SER A 58 -6.56 -4.97 -9.37
CA SER A 58 -6.12 -3.61 -9.01
C SER A 58 -5.52 -2.82 -10.17
N VAL A 59 -5.11 -3.47 -11.25
CA VAL A 59 -4.41 -2.82 -12.37
C VAL A 59 -5.24 -1.67 -12.96
N PRO A 60 -6.54 -1.81 -13.28
CA PRO A 60 -7.28 -0.74 -13.95
C PRO A 60 -7.31 0.58 -13.15
N ILE A 61 -7.55 0.52 -11.84
CA ILE A 61 -7.61 1.72 -11.00
C ILE A 61 -6.21 2.34 -10.82
N ALA A 62 -5.17 1.53 -10.68
CA ALA A 62 -3.79 2.01 -10.56
C ALA A 62 -3.33 2.72 -11.84
N LEU A 63 -3.61 2.14 -13.02
CA LEU A 63 -3.25 2.76 -14.31
C LEU A 63 -4.03 4.04 -14.59
N PHE A 64 -5.32 4.07 -14.24
CA PHE A 64 -6.15 5.25 -14.38
C PHE A 64 -5.56 6.43 -13.60
N ILE A 65 -5.25 6.22 -12.33
CA ILE A 65 -4.68 7.26 -11.47
C ILE A 65 -3.31 7.69 -11.97
N ALA A 66 -2.43 6.73 -12.27
CA ALA A 66 -1.09 7.03 -12.75
C ALA A 66 -1.11 7.85 -14.05
N THR A 67 -2.05 7.58 -14.95
CA THR A 67 -2.23 8.36 -16.18
C THR A 67 -2.47 9.83 -15.86
N PHE A 68 -3.47 10.13 -15.01
CA PHE A 68 -3.78 11.51 -14.65
C PHE A 68 -2.69 12.17 -13.81
N THR A 69 -2.05 11.43 -12.91
CA THR A 69 -0.88 11.92 -12.17
C THR A 69 0.24 12.32 -13.12
N GLY A 70 0.54 11.50 -14.14
CA GLY A 70 1.55 11.79 -15.15
C GLY A 70 1.24 13.06 -15.95
N ILE A 71 -0.02 13.22 -16.39
CA ILE A 71 -0.50 14.42 -17.09
C ILE A 71 -0.30 15.67 -16.22
N VAL A 72 -0.82 15.64 -15.00
CA VAL A 72 -0.74 16.78 -14.06
C VAL A 72 0.71 17.12 -13.74
N MET A 73 1.55 16.10 -13.51
CA MET A 73 2.95 16.31 -13.17
C MET A 73 3.75 16.92 -14.34
N SER A 74 3.46 16.55 -15.59
CA SER A 74 4.09 17.17 -16.76
C SER A 74 3.75 18.66 -16.87
N LEU A 75 2.47 19.02 -16.71
CA LEU A 75 2.01 20.40 -16.74
C LEU A 75 2.59 21.22 -15.57
N GLN A 76 2.55 20.66 -14.36
CA GLN A 76 3.07 21.33 -13.17
C GLN A 76 4.60 21.52 -13.23
N ALA A 77 5.31 20.55 -13.78
CA ALA A 77 6.76 20.65 -14.01
C ALA A 77 7.08 21.82 -14.94
N SER A 78 6.40 21.91 -16.08
CA SER A 78 6.61 22.99 -17.04
C SER A 78 6.28 24.36 -16.45
N TYR A 79 5.17 24.45 -15.70
CA TYR A 79 4.78 25.68 -15.02
C TYR A 79 5.84 26.14 -14.01
N THR A 80 6.36 25.21 -13.21
CA THR A 80 7.35 25.49 -12.16
C THR A 80 8.72 25.89 -12.73
N LEU A 81 9.11 25.30 -13.87
CA LEU A 81 10.43 25.51 -14.49
C LEU A 81 10.47 26.70 -15.45
N SER A 82 9.31 27.27 -15.79
CA SER A 82 9.17 28.35 -16.78
C SER A 82 10.09 29.54 -16.46
N GLY A 83 10.92 29.92 -17.43
CA GLY A 83 11.84 31.07 -17.32
C GLY A 83 13.12 30.86 -16.49
N ALA A 84 13.22 29.77 -15.72
CA ALA A 84 14.37 29.49 -14.86
C ALA A 84 15.24 28.31 -15.35
N PHE A 85 14.64 27.33 -16.02
CA PHE A 85 15.33 26.12 -16.46
C PHE A 85 15.01 25.74 -17.91
N PRO A 86 15.91 25.02 -18.59
CA PRO A 86 15.62 24.44 -19.89
C PRO A 86 14.43 23.46 -19.84
N LEU A 87 13.60 23.47 -20.89
CA LEU A 87 12.35 22.70 -20.95
C LEU A 87 12.57 21.19 -20.78
N TYR A 88 13.72 20.65 -21.21
CA TYR A 88 14.04 19.23 -21.03
C TYR A 88 14.04 18.78 -19.55
N PHE A 89 14.18 19.67 -18.56
CA PHE A 89 14.07 19.31 -17.13
C PHE A 89 12.67 18.81 -16.74
N VAL A 90 11.63 19.06 -17.55
CA VAL A 90 10.30 18.47 -17.36
C VAL A 90 10.38 16.95 -17.35
N GLY A 91 11.14 16.34 -18.26
CA GLY A 91 11.33 14.89 -18.32
C GLY A 91 12.01 14.33 -17.06
N THR A 92 12.98 15.07 -16.51
CA THR A 92 13.63 14.73 -15.24
C THR A 92 12.62 14.70 -14.10
N LEU A 93 11.81 15.76 -13.97
CA LEU A 93 10.90 15.92 -12.84
C LEU A 93 9.76 14.91 -12.90
N VAL A 94 9.19 14.66 -14.10
CA VAL A 94 8.19 13.61 -14.30
C VAL A 94 8.78 12.24 -13.95
N GLY A 95 9.96 11.91 -14.46
CA GLY A 95 10.61 10.63 -14.20
C GLY A 95 10.90 10.39 -12.71
N LYS A 96 11.64 11.31 -12.08
CA LYS A 96 12.06 11.16 -10.68
C LYS A 96 10.86 11.20 -9.73
N SER A 97 9.93 12.12 -9.90
CA SER A 97 8.75 12.21 -9.03
C SER A 97 7.84 10.99 -9.16
N MET A 98 7.66 10.46 -10.38
CA MET A 98 6.86 9.24 -10.57
C MET A 98 7.53 8.01 -9.96
N ILE A 99 8.83 7.81 -10.19
CA ILE A 99 9.54 6.61 -9.72
C ILE A 99 9.69 6.62 -8.19
N LEU A 100 10.12 7.74 -7.60
CA LEU A 100 10.52 7.78 -6.19
C LEU A 100 9.35 7.97 -5.23
N GLU A 101 8.33 8.74 -5.62
CA GLU A 101 7.31 9.20 -4.68
C GLU A 101 5.89 8.91 -5.18
N LEU A 102 5.47 9.59 -6.25
CA LEU A 102 4.06 9.61 -6.65
C LEU A 102 3.54 8.25 -7.09
N GLY A 103 4.33 7.47 -7.84
CA GLY A 103 3.95 6.14 -8.29
C GLY A 103 3.71 5.18 -7.12
N PRO A 104 4.72 4.94 -6.26
CA PRO A 104 4.57 4.06 -5.10
C PRO A 104 3.49 4.53 -4.11
N VAL A 105 3.49 5.81 -3.72
CA VAL A 105 2.62 6.32 -2.65
C VAL A 105 1.16 6.36 -3.09
N LEU A 106 0.85 6.96 -4.25
CA LEU A 106 -0.55 7.09 -4.70
C LEU A 106 -1.17 5.72 -4.99
N THR A 107 -0.39 4.83 -5.62
CA THR A 107 -0.83 3.44 -5.84
C THR A 107 -1.05 2.75 -4.49
N GLY A 108 -0.09 2.83 -3.57
CA GLY A 108 -0.21 2.24 -2.23
C GLY A 108 -1.46 2.69 -1.48
N LEU A 109 -1.75 4.00 -1.46
CA LEU A 109 -2.93 4.56 -0.78
C LEU A 109 -4.25 4.08 -1.41
N ILE A 110 -4.33 4.01 -2.75
CA ILE A 110 -5.53 3.47 -3.40
C ILE A 110 -5.71 1.98 -3.13
N LEU A 111 -4.61 1.22 -3.14
CA LEU A 111 -4.65 -0.20 -2.83
C LEU A 111 -4.97 -0.45 -1.36
N ALA A 112 -4.60 0.44 -0.44
CA ALA A 112 -5.08 0.38 0.95
C ALA A 112 -6.62 0.42 0.99
N GLY A 113 -7.22 1.38 0.28
CA GLY A 113 -8.67 1.52 0.18
C GLY A 113 -9.38 0.36 -0.53
N ARG A 114 -8.76 -0.24 -1.54
CA ARG A 114 -9.39 -1.32 -2.35
C ARG A 114 -9.03 -2.71 -1.87
N VAL A 115 -7.74 -3.03 -1.75
CA VAL A 115 -7.25 -4.35 -1.32
C VAL A 115 -7.39 -4.52 0.19
N GLY A 116 -6.92 -3.55 0.97
CA GLY A 116 -6.98 -3.60 2.43
C GLY A 116 -8.41 -3.71 2.95
N ALA A 117 -9.31 -2.90 2.38
CA ALA A 117 -10.73 -2.96 2.71
C ALA A 117 -11.38 -4.30 2.37
N ASN A 118 -11.15 -4.82 1.15
CA ASN A 118 -11.71 -6.10 0.73
C ASN A 118 -11.24 -7.26 1.62
N ILE A 119 -9.95 -7.30 1.96
CA ILE A 119 -9.41 -8.33 2.87
C ILE A 119 -10.05 -8.21 4.25
N SER A 120 -10.14 -7.00 4.80
CA SER A 120 -10.74 -6.78 6.12
C SER A 120 -12.22 -7.16 6.14
N ALA A 121 -12.98 -6.83 5.09
CA ALA A 121 -14.40 -7.14 5.01
C ALA A 121 -14.64 -8.65 4.85
N GLU A 122 -13.82 -9.33 4.03
CA GLU A 122 -13.89 -10.77 3.82
C GLU A 122 -13.60 -11.53 5.12
N LEU A 123 -12.45 -11.26 5.76
CA LEU A 123 -12.11 -11.92 7.01
C LEU A 123 -13.00 -11.51 8.17
N GLY A 124 -13.46 -10.26 8.22
CA GLY A 124 -14.43 -9.81 9.21
C GLY A 124 -15.74 -10.57 9.09
N THR A 125 -16.23 -10.78 7.87
CA THR A 125 -17.42 -11.60 7.61
C THR A 125 -17.20 -13.04 8.04
N MET A 126 -16.05 -13.63 7.73
CA MET A 126 -15.71 -14.98 8.17
C MET A 126 -15.65 -15.09 9.70
N ARG A 127 -15.14 -14.07 10.38
CA ARG A 127 -15.04 -14.03 11.84
C ARG A 127 -16.43 -13.96 12.49
N VAL A 128 -17.28 -13.02 12.07
CA VAL A 128 -18.62 -12.85 12.66
C VAL A 128 -19.60 -13.96 12.29
N THR A 129 -19.26 -14.81 11.32
CA THR A 129 -20.02 -16.02 10.96
C THR A 129 -19.37 -17.29 11.52
N GLU A 130 -18.43 -17.18 12.46
CA GLU A 130 -17.76 -18.30 13.14
C GLU A 130 -17.00 -19.26 12.18
N GLN A 131 -16.73 -18.83 10.94
CA GLN A 131 -16.00 -19.65 9.97
C GLN A 131 -14.52 -19.80 10.36
N VAL A 132 -13.95 -18.79 11.04
CA VAL A 132 -12.57 -18.87 11.55
C VAL A 132 -12.49 -19.90 12.67
N ASP A 133 -13.44 -19.88 13.61
CA ASP A 133 -13.53 -20.83 14.73
C ASP A 133 -13.81 -22.25 14.21
N ALA A 134 -14.61 -22.39 13.16
CA ALA A 134 -14.81 -23.66 12.47
C ALA A 134 -13.49 -24.24 11.92
N LEU A 135 -12.61 -23.42 11.31
CA LEU A 135 -11.30 -23.89 10.84
C LEU A 135 -10.44 -24.40 12.00
N GLU A 136 -10.41 -23.69 13.13
CA GLU A 136 -9.66 -24.10 14.32
C GLU A 136 -10.16 -25.43 14.89
N THR A 137 -11.50 -25.63 14.95
CA THR A 137 -12.08 -26.90 15.42
C THR A 137 -11.80 -28.09 14.49
N LEU A 138 -11.56 -27.84 13.21
CA LEU A 138 -11.15 -28.84 12.22
C LEU A 138 -9.63 -29.10 12.22
N ALA A 139 -8.90 -28.55 13.20
CA ALA A 139 -7.45 -28.64 13.33
C ALA A 139 -6.67 -28.06 12.12
N TYR A 140 -7.28 -27.14 11.38
CA TYR A 140 -6.58 -26.33 10.38
C TYR A 140 -5.86 -25.16 11.04
N ASP A 141 -4.68 -24.80 10.53
CA ASP A 141 -3.99 -23.56 10.91
C ASP A 141 -4.65 -22.37 10.18
N PRO A 142 -5.43 -21.52 10.89
CA PRO A 142 -6.14 -20.40 10.26
C PRO A 142 -5.18 -19.33 9.73
N LEU A 143 -3.98 -19.18 10.30
CA LEU A 143 -3.00 -18.20 9.83
C LEU A 143 -2.38 -18.64 8.51
N ALA A 144 -2.02 -19.92 8.38
CA ALA A 144 -1.57 -20.50 7.12
C ALA A 144 -2.66 -20.39 6.05
N TYR A 145 -3.91 -20.73 6.39
CA TYR A 145 -5.01 -20.74 5.42
C TYR A 145 -5.46 -19.33 5.00
N LEU A 146 -5.55 -18.39 5.95
CA LEU A 146 -6.13 -17.07 5.70
C LEU A 146 -5.08 -15.97 5.49
N VAL A 147 -4.09 -15.86 6.37
CA VAL A 147 -3.21 -14.68 6.42
C VAL A 147 -2.06 -14.80 5.43
N VAL A 148 -1.34 -15.92 5.46
CA VAL A 148 -0.13 -16.15 4.65
C VAL A 148 -0.38 -15.92 3.13
N PRO A 149 -1.37 -16.53 2.47
CA PRO A 149 -1.55 -16.36 1.03
C PRO A 149 -1.94 -14.92 0.66
N ARG A 150 -2.66 -14.20 1.54
CA ARG A 150 -3.05 -12.80 1.31
C ARG A 150 -1.85 -11.86 1.45
N VAL A 151 -1.02 -12.05 2.48
CA VAL A 151 0.18 -11.24 2.70
C VAL A 151 1.22 -11.48 1.61
N LEU A 152 1.47 -12.75 1.25
CA LEU A 152 2.37 -13.09 0.14
C LEU A 152 1.88 -12.53 -1.20
N ALA A 153 0.57 -12.61 -1.48
CA ALA A 153 0.01 -11.97 -2.66
C ALA A 153 0.23 -10.45 -2.67
N GLY A 154 0.10 -9.78 -1.52
CA GLY A 154 0.41 -8.36 -1.36
C GLY A 154 1.87 -8.04 -1.65
N VAL A 155 2.79 -8.74 -0.99
CA VAL A 155 4.24 -8.58 -1.13
C VAL A 155 4.69 -8.77 -2.58
N LEU A 156 4.13 -9.74 -3.29
CA LEU A 156 4.53 -10.06 -4.67
C LEU A 156 3.84 -9.17 -5.71
N MET A 157 2.56 -8.84 -5.54
CA MET A 157 1.80 -8.14 -6.57
C MET A 157 1.87 -6.61 -6.47
N PHE A 158 2.07 -6.03 -5.29
CA PHE A 158 2.22 -4.58 -5.16
C PHE A 158 3.37 -4.01 -6.00
N PRO A 159 4.61 -4.56 -5.97
CA PRO A 159 5.68 -4.06 -6.83
C PRO A 159 5.34 -4.14 -8.32
N ILE A 160 4.66 -5.20 -8.75
CA ILE A 160 4.24 -5.34 -10.15
C ILE A 160 3.26 -4.23 -10.53
N VAL A 161 2.23 -4.00 -9.71
CA VAL A 161 1.22 -2.96 -9.98
C VAL A 161 1.84 -1.56 -9.94
N VAL A 162 2.74 -1.29 -8.99
CA VAL A 162 3.43 0.00 -8.87
C VAL A 162 4.36 0.26 -10.06
N LEU A 163 5.14 -0.72 -10.50
CA LEU A 163 6.02 -0.53 -11.67
C LEU A 163 5.21 -0.29 -12.96
N LEU A 164 4.07 -0.95 -13.11
CA LEU A 164 3.14 -0.67 -14.21
C LEU A 164 2.56 0.74 -14.11
N ALA A 165 2.14 1.17 -12.92
CA ALA A 165 1.65 2.52 -12.68
C ALA A 165 2.72 3.58 -13.01
N ILE A 166 3.95 3.41 -12.53
CA ILE A 166 5.08 4.30 -12.86
C ILE A 166 5.28 4.40 -14.38
N SER A 167 5.30 3.26 -15.06
CA SER A 167 5.51 3.20 -16.52
C SER A 167 4.42 3.97 -17.26
N ILE A 168 3.15 3.73 -16.91
CA ILE A 168 2.02 4.42 -17.53
C ILE A 168 2.00 5.91 -17.19
N GLY A 169 2.33 6.31 -15.97
CA GLY A 169 2.38 7.72 -15.61
C GLY A 169 3.50 8.48 -16.31
N ILE A 170 4.67 7.88 -16.51
CA ILE A 170 5.75 8.49 -17.32
C ILE A 170 5.32 8.60 -18.78
N LEU A 171 4.67 7.57 -19.34
CA LEU A 171 4.17 7.60 -20.72
C LEU A 171 3.09 8.68 -20.90
N ALA A 172 2.18 8.83 -19.94
CA ALA A 172 1.17 9.88 -19.96
C ALA A 172 1.81 11.27 -19.87
N GLY A 173 2.78 11.47 -18.97
CA GLY A 173 3.50 12.73 -18.85
C GLY A 173 4.33 13.09 -20.09
N TRP A 174 4.91 12.08 -20.75
CA TRP A 174 5.57 12.25 -22.05
C TRP A 174 4.58 12.69 -23.13
N PHE A 175 3.44 12.01 -23.25
CA PHE A 175 2.40 12.37 -24.22
C PHE A 175 1.89 13.80 -24.00
N THR A 176 1.66 14.19 -22.75
CA THR A 176 1.28 15.56 -22.41
C THR A 176 2.35 16.58 -22.79
N ALA A 177 3.63 16.27 -22.58
CA ALA A 177 4.71 17.19 -22.93
C ALA A 177 4.82 17.42 -24.43
N LEU A 178 4.56 16.38 -25.24
CA LEU A 178 4.53 16.51 -26.69
C LEU A 178 3.36 17.38 -27.17
N GLN A 179 2.17 17.15 -26.62
CA GLN A 179 0.93 17.75 -27.16
C GLN A 179 0.65 19.15 -26.62
N LEU A 180 1.00 19.41 -25.35
CA LEU A 180 0.62 20.64 -24.66
C LEU A 180 1.79 21.57 -24.36
N LEU A 181 3.04 21.08 -24.38
CA LEU A 181 4.21 21.86 -23.98
C LEU A 181 5.17 22.15 -25.15
N GLU A 182 4.77 21.82 -26.38
CA GLU A 182 5.59 21.98 -27.61
C GLU A 182 6.99 21.35 -27.52
N MET A 183 7.17 20.37 -26.65
CA MET A 183 8.45 19.75 -26.38
C MET A 183 8.66 18.57 -27.32
N SER A 184 9.88 18.37 -27.82
CA SER A 184 10.21 17.21 -28.66
C SER A 184 10.42 15.94 -27.82
N SER A 185 10.23 14.75 -28.44
CA SER A 185 10.50 13.47 -27.77
C SER A 185 11.96 13.34 -27.32
N SER A 186 12.90 13.88 -28.10
CA SER A 186 14.32 13.84 -27.76
C SER A 186 14.63 14.69 -26.53
N GLU A 187 13.99 15.85 -26.37
CA GLU A 187 14.11 16.68 -25.17
C GLU A 187 13.54 15.98 -23.93
N PHE A 188 12.37 15.36 -24.03
CA PHE A 188 11.78 14.64 -22.89
C PHE A 188 12.68 13.49 -22.46
N VAL A 189 13.12 12.66 -23.41
CA VAL A 189 13.97 11.50 -23.11
C VAL A 189 15.35 11.93 -22.62
N LYS A 190 15.90 13.04 -23.13
CA LYS A 190 17.15 13.63 -22.61
C LYS A 190 16.99 14.00 -21.13
N GLY A 191 15.91 14.68 -20.77
CA GLY A 191 15.58 15.00 -19.38
C GLY A 191 15.44 13.76 -18.52
N LEU A 192 14.59 12.83 -18.97
CA LEU A 192 14.31 11.58 -18.27
C LEU A 192 15.60 10.81 -17.93
N ARG A 193 16.61 10.82 -18.83
CA ARG A 193 17.88 10.11 -18.63
C ARG A 193 18.92 10.90 -17.82
N LEU A 194 18.80 12.22 -17.70
CA LEU A 194 19.85 13.08 -17.14
C LEU A 194 20.20 12.74 -15.69
N TYR A 195 19.19 12.37 -14.88
CA TYR A 195 19.33 12.03 -13.46
C TYR A 195 18.71 10.67 -13.10
N PHE A 196 18.46 9.83 -14.10
CA PHE A 196 17.95 8.48 -13.87
C PHE A 196 19.07 7.58 -13.36
N ALA A 197 18.85 6.97 -12.20
CA ALA A 197 19.68 5.89 -11.70
C ALA A 197 18.89 4.58 -11.75
N PRO A 198 19.48 3.45 -12.18
CA PRO A 198 18.82 2.14 -12.09
C PRO A 198 18.38 1.78 -10.67
N TRP A 199 19.06 2.34 -9.65
CA TRP A 199 18.70 2.22 -8.25
C TRP A 199 17.31 2.81 -7.93
N ASP A 200 16.88 3.85 -8.63
CA ASP A 200 15.56 4.48 -8.42
C ASP A 200 14.41 3.46 -8.58
N VAL A 201 14.56 2.52 -9.52
CA VAL A 201 13.57 1.46 -9.78
C VAL A 201 13.55 0.43 -8.64
N TRP A 202 14.73 0.05 -8.13
CA TRP A 202 14.84 -0.85 -6.98
C TRP A 202 14.29 -0.22 -5.70
N PHE A 203 14.56 1.07 -5.50
CA PHE A 203 13.99 1.86 -4.42
C PHE A 203 12.45 1.83 -4.45
N ALA A 204 11.84 2.08 -5.62
CA ALA A 204 10.39 2.00 -5.80
C ALA A 204 9.85 0.58 -5.52
N ALA A 205 10.55 -0.45 -5.97
CA ALA A 205 10.19 -1.84 -5.71
C ALA A 205 10.24 -2.19 -4.20
N ILE A 206 11.29 -1.78 -3.49
CA ILE A 206 11.43 -2.01 -2.04
C ILE A 206 10.31 -1.29 -1.26
N LYS A 207 10.05 -0.01 -1.57
CA LYS A 207 8.92 0.74 -0.99
C LYS A 207 7.60 -0.01 -1.20
N SER A 208 7.30 -0.38 -2.44
CA SER A 208 6.03 -1.04 -2.78
C SER A 208 5.85 -2.43 -2.17
N VAL A 209 6.92 -3.21 -1.98
CA VAL A 209 6.89 -4.47 -1.22
C VAL A 209 6.44 -4.21 0.22
N SER A 210 7.02 -3.20 0.87
CA SER A 210 6.66 -2.86 2.25
C SER A 210 5.20 -2.38 2.36
N PHE A 211 4.73 -1.59 1.39
CA PHE A 211 3.33 -1.16 1.33
C PHE A 211 2.38 -2.35 1.13
N GLY A 212 2.73 -3.30 0.27
CA GLY A 212 1.96 -4.52 0.05
C GLY A 212 1.81 -5.36 1.31
N ALA A 213 2.89 -5.54 2.07
CA ALA A 213 2.86 -6.23 3.36
C ALA A 213 1.97 -5.51 4.38
N VAL A 214 2.07 -4.17 4.47
CA VAL A 214 1.27 -3.37 5.41
C VAL A 214 -0.20 -3.39 5.06
N VAL A 215 -0.57 -3.19 3.79
CA VAL A 215 -1.98 -3.13 3.38
C VAL A 215 -2.68 -4.46 3.62
N THR A 216 -2.05 -5.55 3.18
CA THR A 216 -2.62 -6.89 3.35
C THR A 216 -2.58 -7.35 4.80
N GLY A 217 -1.50 -7.04 5.52
CA GLY A 217 -1.34 -7.32 6.95
C GLY A 217 -2.35 -6.57 7.81
N ALA A 218 -2.55 -5.27 7.58
CA ALA A 218 -3.55 -4.47 8.28
C ALA A 218 -4.98 -4.98 8.01
N GLY A 219 -5.28 -5.29 6.74
CA GLY A 219 -6.55 -5.93 6.38
C GLY A 219 -6.76 -7.25 7.12
N CYS A 220 -5.72 -8.09 7.21
CA CYS A 220 -5.80 -9.35 7.94
C CYS A 220 -6.00 -9.14 9.45
N PHE A 221 -5.24 -8.23 10.03
CA PHE A 221 -5.28 -7.93 11.46
C PHE A 221 -6.65 -7.41 11.89
N TYR A 222 -7.16 -6.35 11.27
CA TYR A 222 -8.46 -5.79 11.65
C TYR A 222 -9.62 -6.69 11.25
N GLY A 223 -9.52 -7.42 10.14
CA GLY A 223 -10.53 -8.41 9.73
C GLY A 223 -10.70 -9.52 10.76
N LEU A 224 -9.61 -10.16 11.19
CA LEU A 224 -9.67 -11.28 12.15
C LEU A 224 -10.09 -10.86 13.57
N HIS A 225 -9.94 -9.58 13.92
CA HIS A 225 -10.38 -9.02 15.21
C HIS A 225 -11.72 -8.27 15.10
N THR A 226 -12.53 -8.59 14.09
CA THR A 226 -13.85 -7.97 13.93
C THR A 226 -14.84 -8.53 14.96
N GLU A 227 -15.59 -7.62 15.59
CA GLU A 227 -16.66 -7.92 16.55
C GLU A 227 -17.90 -7.07 16.23
N GLY A 228 -19.09 -7.49 16.67
CA GLY A 228 -20.32 -6.69 16.49
C GLY A 228 -21.04 -6.86 15.16
N GLY A 229 -20.91 -8.03 14.51
CA GLY A 229 -21.66 -8.39 13.30
C GLY A 229 -21.34 -7.50 12.10
N ALA A 230 -22.33 -7.24 11.24
CA ALA A 230 -22.15 -6.50 9.99
C ALA A 230 -21.65 -5.06 10.17
N GLU A 231 -22.10 -4.36 11.22
CA GLU A 231 -21.60 -3.02 11.56
C GLU A 231 -20.11 -3.07 11.95
N GLY A 232 -19.74 -4.09 12.72
CA GLY A 232 -18.35 -4.41 13.07
C GLY A 232 -17.44 -4.59 11.87
N VAL A 233 -17.92 -5.28 10.83
CA VAL A 233 -17.19 -5.49 9.57
C VAL A 233 -16.89 -4.14 8.91
N GLY A 234 -17.89 -3.25 8.80
CA GLY A 234 -17.70 -1.91 8.23
C GLY A 234 -16.70 -1.07 9.03
N ALA A 235 -16.80 -1.10 10.37
CA ALA A 235 -15.90 -0.38 11.26
C ALA A 235 -14.45 -0.88 11.15
N SER A 236 -14.24 -2.20 11.15
CA SER A 236 -12.92 -2.82 11.03
C SER A 236 -12.28 -2.56 9.67
N THR A 237 -13.10 -2.61 8.61
CA THR A 237 -12.68 -2.24 7.25
C THR A 237 -12.16 -0.81 7.19
N THR A 238 -12.88 0.14 7.78
CA THR A 238 -12.47 1.55 7.81
C THR A 238 -11.18 1.73 8.61
N ARG A 239 -11.05 1.08 9.77
CA ARG A 239 -9.83 1.13 10.59
C ARG A 239 -8.63 0.55 9.84
N ALA A 240 -8.81 -0.56 9.12
CA ALA A 240 -7.75 -1.18 8.33
C ALA A 240 -7.20 -0.22 7.29
N VAL A 241 -8.07 0.47 6.55
CA VAL A 241 -7.67 1.45 5.52
C VAL A 241 -6.94 2.63 6.15
N VAL A 242 -7.49 3.24 7.20
CA VAL A 242 -6.89 4.42 7.84
C VAL A 242 -5.50 4.10 8.39
N VAL A 243 -5.36 2.99 9.11
CA VAL A 243 -4.09 2.58 9.70
C VAL A 243 -3.07 2.20 8.62
N ALA A 244 -3.49 1.49 7.57
CA ALA A 244 -2.61 1.18 6.45
C ALA A 244 -2.11 2.46 5.76
N CYS A 245 -2.98 3.44 5.50
CA CYS A 245 -2.59 4.72 4.92
C CYS A 245 -1.60 5.49 5.81
N MET A 246 -1.83 5.54 7.12
CA MET A 246 -0.91 6.18 8.06
C MET A 246 0.47 5.49 8.04
N ILE A 247 0.50 4.15 8.06
CA ILE A 247 1.76 3.40 8.03
C ILE A 247 2.46 3.55 6.68
N ILE A 248 1.72 3.59 5.55
CA ILE A 248 2.31 3.85 4.22
C ILE A 248 3.05 5.18 4.22
N VAL A 249 2.44 6.27 4.71
CA VAL A 249 3.07 7.59 4.75
C VAL A 249 4.30 7.59 5.67
N CYS A 250 4.23 6.91 6.83
CA CYS A 250 5.40 6.76 7.70
C CYS A 250 6.53 5.96 7.03
N LEU A 251 6.19 4.85 6.35
CA LEU A 251 7.15 4.01 5.64
C LEU A 251 7.76 4.72 4.44
N ASP A 252 6.99 5.56 3.77
CA ASP A 252 7.46 6.37 2.66
C ASP A 252 8.59 7.30 3.10
N ALA A 253 8.37 8.05 4.18
CA ALA A 253 9.38 8.90 4.80
C ALA A 253 10.58 8.10 5.34
N PHE A 254 10.32 6.93 5.95
CA PHE A 254 11.37 6.05 6.46
C PHE A 254 12.30 5.56 5.33
N TRP A 255 11.73 5.04 4.25
CA TRP A 255 12.54 4.54 3.13
C TRP A 255 13.27 5.66 2.41
N ALA A 256 12.66 6.83 2.27
CA ALA A 256 13.34 8.01 1.76
C ALA A 256 14.56 8.37 2.63
N ALA A 257 14.43 8.35 3.96
CA ALA A 257 15.55 8.67 4.85
C ALA A 257 16.66 7.61 4.90
N VAL A 258 16.34 6.35 4.58
CA VAL A 258 17.28 5.22 4.71
C VAL A 258 17.99 4.89 3.38
N LEU A 259 17.31 5.05 2.25
CA LEU A 259 17.78 4.57 0.95
C LEU A 259 18.11 5.68 -0.07
N LEU A 260 17.75 6.94 0.20
CA LEU A 260 18.18 8.12 -0.57
C LEU A 260 19.26 8.89 0.20
#